data_AF-A0AAV6BB66-F1
#
_entry.id   AF-A0AAV6BB66-F1
#
_cell.length_a   1.000
_cell.length_b   1.000
_cell.length_c   1.000
_cell.angle_alpha   90.00
_cell.angle_beta   90.00
_cell.angle_gamma   90.00
#
_symmetry.space_group_name_H-M   'P 1'
#
loop_
_entity.id
_entity.type
_entity.pdbx_description
1 polymer ?
#
loop_
_entity_poly.entity_id
_entity_poly.type
_entity_poly.pdbx_seq_one_letter_code
_entity_poly.pdbx_strand_id
1 'polypeptide(L)'
;MGTQLKPGIAQPALILAALCFCLLPARSASTDTPEPSRYIGPGSCAATSCHGSVKPVAGSRVLQNEYSTWILKDKHSHAYGALTGDVGERMARILKLEGKAEEAPKCLACHALYTTAEQRGRPFELGDGVSCENCHGPASAWLGPHTTRDWPHEKSVALGMHDTRNVIHRTEKCLECHLGTRNKFVDHEMIAAGHPDLYFELDSFSAVMPRHWKVPRESAPGKPVEEAAWAGVRDWSTGQAVQLRGEMERLLWRARNERFDKRDVWPEYSELSCFACHHSLGPAKDSWRQAHGYEGRRPGDPAWNSSRYAVFRLLAKQIDSGNGQELDKHLLTVSNEMSKLNPDRAIVANAASAAAPLAQQIAERLATMQYDQAVTLRMMQRITDDAENIAIADERAAEQAAMAMDSLYIAYAKDTKPANDAEVRGAINVLFQQLENPSSYNADQYAAALRRIRPMLH
;
A
#
# COMPACT_ATOMS: atom_id res chain seq x y z
N MET A 1 86.82 -58.61 -55.92
CA MET A 1 86.29 -59.67 -56.81
C MET A 1 85.97 -60.87 -55.91
N GLY A 2 84.70 -61.27 -55.82
CA GLY A 2 84.19 -62.46 -55.10
C GLY A 2 84.01 -62.31 -53.58
N THR A 3 82.79 -62.14 -53.02
CA THR A 3 81.75 -63.16 -52.68
C THR A 3 82.13 -64.04 -51.48
N GLN A 4 81.32 -64.38 -50.48
CA GLN A 4 79.96 -64.04 -50.01
C GLN A 4 79.76 -64.81 -48.68
N LEU A 5 78.70 -64.46 -47.93
CA LEU A 5 77.94 -65.27 -46.94
C LEU A 5 78.51 -65.50 -45.52
N LYS A 6 77.80 -65.00 -44.49
CA LYS A 6 76.87 -65.80 -43.64
C LYS A 6 76.07 -64.90 -42.65
N PRO A 7 74.94 -65.38 -42.12
CA PRO A 7 73.81 -64.56 -41.66
C PRO A 7 73.80 -64.29 -40.14
N GLY A 8 73.15 -63.19 -39.75
CA GLY A 8 72.84 -62.83 -38.37
C GLY A 8 71.36 -63.05 -38.02
N ILE A 9 71.10 -63.43 -36.76
CA ILE A 9 69.75 -63.61 -36.20
C ILE A 9 69.63 -62.81 -34.89
N ALA A 10 68.54 -62.02 -34.86
CA ALA A 10 67.69 -61.55 -33.76
C ALA A 10 68.24 -60.67 -32.62
N GLN A 11 67.68 -59.45 -32.56
CA GLN A 11 67.33 -58.74 -31.32
C GLN A 11 65.93 -58.12 -31.47
N PRO A 12 65.18 -57.92 -30.37
CA PRO A 12 63.71 -57.91 -30.37
C PRO A 12 63.09 -56.53 -30.63
N ALA A 13 61.91 -56.54 -31.26
CA ALA A 13 61.10 -55.36 -31.54
C ALA A 13 60.34 -54.88 -30.28
N LEU A 14 60.45 -53.57 -30.00
CA LEU A 14 59.60 -52.86 -29.04
C LEU A 14 58.17 -52.72 -29.61
N ILE A 15 57.18 -53.18 -28.86
CA ILE A 15 55.76 -52.95 -29.10
C ILE A 15 55.39 -51.63 -28.42
N LEU A 16 55.04 -50.60 -29.20
CA LEU A 16 54.47 -49.34 -28.69
C LEU A 16 52.94 -49.42 -28.84
N ALA A 17 52.24 -49.61 -27.72
CA ALA A 17 50.78 -49.59 -27.67
C ALA A 17 50.26 -48.14 -27.72
N ALA A 18 49.56 -47.77 -28.80
CA ALA A 18 48.87 -46.50 -28.92
C ALA A 18 47.52 -46.56 -28.18
N LEU A 19 47.45 -45.90 -27.01
CA LEU A 19 46.21 -45.66 -26.26
C LEU A 19 45.37 -44.60 -26.97
N CYS A 20 44.29 -45.03 -27.62
CA CYS A 20 43.29 -44.16 -28.23
C CYS A 20 42.35 -43.60 -27.13
N PHE A 21 42.64 -42.39 -26.64
CA PHE A 21 41.78 -41.66 -25.71
C PHE A 21 40.53 -41.14 -26.45
N CYS A 22 39.40 -41.81 -26.26
CA CYS A 22 38.10 -41.30 -26.68
C CYS A 22 37.70 -40.12 -25.78
N LEU A 23 37.89 -38.90 -26.26
CA LEU A 23 37.34 -37.68 -25.65
C LEU A 23 35.81 -37.67 -25.82
N LEU A 24 35.09 -38.05 -24.77
CA LEU A 24 33.66 -37.77 -24.65
C LEU A 24 33.48 -36.26 -24.39
N PRO A 25 32.63 -35.54 -25.14
CA PRO A 25 32.36 -34.14 -24.85
C PRO A 25 31.62 -34.06 -23.51
N ALA A 26 32.20 -33.35 -22.55
CA ALA A 26 31.52 -32.97 -21.33
C ALA A 26 30.29 -32.14 -21.73
N ARG A 27 29.08 -32.67 -21.46
CA ARG A 27 27.86 -31.87 -21.47
C ARG A 27 28.00 -30.80 -20.39
N SER A 28 28.29 -29.57 -20.80
CA SER A 28 28.08 -28.40 -19.97
C SER A 28 26.61 -28.40 -19.57
N ALA A 29 26.32 -28.70 -18.30
CA ALA A 29 25.03 -28.38 -17.74
C ALA A 29 24.89 -26.86 -17.83
N SER A 30 23.97 -26.37 -18.67
CA SER A 30 23.56 -24.97 -18.59
C SER A 30 23.00 -24.78 -17.19
N THR A 31 23.69 -24.00 -16.37
CA THR A 31 23.04 -23.31 -15.27
C THR A 31 22.10 -22.31 -15.93
N ASP A 32 20.88 -22.75 -16.24
CA ASP A 32 19.78 -21.86 -16.64
C ASP A 32 19.61 -20.89 -15.48
N THR A 33 20.25 -19.74 -15.62
CA THR A 33 19.93 -18.59 -14.78
C THR A 33 18.51 -18.24 -15.21
N PRO A 34 17.50 -18.32 -14.33
CA PRO A 34 16.14 -18.04 -14.74
C PRO A 34 16.11 -16.65 -15.39
N GLU A 35 15.63 -16.57 -16.63
CA GLU A 35 15.46 -15.28 -17.30
C GLU A 35 14.69 -14.33 -16.36
N PRO A 36 15.12 -13.06 -16.22
CA PRO A 36 14.45 -12.12 -15.36
C PRO A 36 12.97 -12.03 -15.72
N SER A 37 12.09 -12.09 -14.72
CA SER A 37 10.64 -11.98 -14.94
C SER A 37 10.30 -10.60 -15.52
N ARG A 38 9.47 -10.59 -16.56
CA ARG A 38 9.06 -9.40 -17.31
C ARG A 38 7.58 -9.12 -17.11
N TYR A 39 7.25 -7.84 -17.21
CA TYR A 39 5.90 -7.31 -17.21
C TYR A 39 5.30 -7.39 -18.62
N ILE A 40 4.17 -8.06 -18.81
CA ILE A 40 3.62 -8.35 -20.14
C ILE A 40 2.58 -7.32 -20.60
N GLY A 41 1.86 -6.74 -19.65
CA GLY A 41 0.71 -5.85 -19.87
C GLY A 41 -0.63 -6.54 -19.55
N PRO A 42 -1.66 -5.76 -19.17
CA PRO A 42 -2.96 -6.26 -18.73
C PRO A 42 -3.76 -6.96 -19.84
N GLY A 43 -3.43 -6.71 -21.11
CA GLY A 43 -4.01 -7.43 -22.24
C GLY A 43 -3.82 -8.96 -22.17
N SER A 44 -2.76 -9.42 -21.51
CA SER A 44 -2.52 -10.85 -21.26
C SER A 44 -3.54 -11.50 -20.32
N CYS A 45 -4.29 -10.70 -19.56
CA CYS A 45 -5.34 -11.14 -18.64
C CYS A 45 -6.75 -11.05 -19.26
N ALA A 46 -6.90 -10.29 -20.35
CA ALA A 46 -8.16 -9.72 -20.83
C ALA A 46 -9.09 -10.69 -21.59
N ALA A 47 -8.65 -11.91 -21.90
CA ALA A 47 -9.51 -12.86 -22.61
C ALA A 47 -10.74 -13.25 -21.77
N THR A 48 -11.91 -13.43 -22.41
CA THR A 48 -13.17 -13.79 -21.75
C THR A 48 -13.08 -15.11 -20.96
N SER A 49 -12.27 -16.06 -21.42
CA SER A 49 -12.01 -17.32 -20.72
C SER A 49 -11.04 -17.18 -19.53
N CYS A 50 -10.38 -16.03 -19.41
CA CYS A 50 -9.41 -15.71 -18.36
C CYS A 50 -10.03 -14.77 -17.33
N HIS A 51 -9.72 -13.47 -17.38
CA HIS A 51 -10.20 -12.45 -16.44
C HIS A 51 -11.05 -11.36 -17.10
N GLY A 52 -11.39 -11.51 -18.40
CA GLY A 52 -12.13 -10.51 -19.17
C GLY A 52 -13.60 -10.84 -19.44
N SER A 53 -14.23 -11.71 -18.65
CA SER A 53 -15.68 -11.88 -18.70
C SER A 53 -16.38 -10.58 -18.29
N VAL A 54 -17.51 -10.25 -18.91
CA VAL A 54 -18.32 -9.08 -18.54
C VAL A 54 -19.01 -9.22 -17.18
N LYS A 55 -19.20 -10.45 -16.69
CA LYS A 55 -19.85 -10.76 -15.40
C LYS A 55 -19.12 -11.90 -14.69
N PRO A 56 -19.20 -11.98 -13.34
CA PRO A 56 -18.61 -13.09 -12.62
C PRO A 56 -19.10 -14.45 -13.13
N VAL A 57 -18.19 -15.41 -13.28
CA VAL A 57 -18.49 -16.77 -13.77
C VAL A 57 -18.79 -17.70 -12.59
N ALA A 58 -19.99 -18.28 -12.59
CA ALA A 58 -20.42 -19.20 -11.53
C ALA A 58 -19.56 -20.49 -11.50
N GLY A 59 -19.25 -20.98 -10.30
CA GLY A 59 -18.43 -22.17 -10.10
C GLY A 59 -16.92 -21.98 -10.34
N SER A 60 -16.49 -20.81 -10.83
CA SER A 60 -15.07 -20.50 -10.98
C SER A 60 -14.40 -20.22 -9.63
N ARG A 61 -13.09 -20.46 -9.54
CA ARG A 61 -12.28 -20.17 -8.33
C ARG A 61 -12.08 -18.66 -8.13
N VAL A 62 -11.96 -17.93 -9.22
CA VAL A 62 -11.87 -16.46 -9.25
C VAL A 62 -13.18 -15.89 -9.82
N LEU A 63 -13.32 -14.58 -9.95
CA LEU A 63 -14.54 -14.01 -10.54
C LEU A 63 -14.52 -14.13 -12.08
N GLN A 64 -13.34 -14.15 -12.69
CA GLN A 64 -13.10 -14.15 -14.14
C GLN A 64 -13.55 -12.88 -14.87
N ASN A 65 -13.95 -11.84 -14.15
CA ASN A 65 -14.30 -10.52 -14.69
C ASN A 65 -13.41 -9.40 -14.12
N GLU A 66 -12.23 -9.75 -13.61
CA GLU A 66 -11.33 -8.81 -12.94
C GLU A 66 -10.82 -7.73 -13.89
N TYR A 67 -10.39 -8.09 -15.10
CA TYR A 67 -9.97 -7.14 -16.12
C TYR A 67 -11.12 -6.19 -16.51
N SER A 68 -12.34 -6.72 -16.70
CA SER A 68 -13.50 -5.90 -17.02
C SER A 68 -13.88 -4.95 -15.88
N THR A 69 -13.70 -5.36 -14.63
CA THR A 69 -13.90 -4.49 -13.47
C THR A 69 -12.85 -3.38 -13.43
N TRP A 70 -11.58 -3.74 -13.66
CA TRP A 70 -10.46 -2.79 -13.70
C TRP A 70 -10.67 -1.71 -14.78
N ILE A 71 -10.85 -2.11 -16.05
CA ILE A 71 -10.91 -1.15 -17.17
C ILE A 71 -12.16 -0.27 -17.17
N LEU A 72 -13.26 -0.72 -16.53
CA LEU A 72 -14.55 0.00 -16.56
C LEU A 72 -14.84 0.81 -15.30
N LYS A 73 -14.23 0.43 -14.15
CA LYS A 73 -14.64 0.97 -12.84
C LYS A 73 -13.48 1.33 -11.93
N ASP A 74 -12.27 0.89 -12.22
CA ASP A 74 -11.10 1.17 -11.38
C ASP A 74 -10.36 2.41 -11.90
N LYS A 75 -10.18 3.40 -11.00
CA LYS A 75 -9.44 4.63 -11.28
C LYS A 75 -7.98 4.37 -11.65
N HIS A 76 -7.41 3.25 -11.23
CA HIS A 76 -6.05 2.84 -11.58
C HIS A 76 -5.84 2.71 -13.11
N SER A 77 -6.84 2.23 -13.84
CA SER A 77 -6.78 2.15 -15.31
C SER A 77 -6.75 3.53 -16.00
N HIS A 78 -7.14 4.59 -15.29
CA HIS A 78 -7.11 5.97 -15.77
C HIS A 78 -5.92 6.78 -15.21
N ALA A 79 -5.06 6.17 -14.40
CA ALA A 79 -4.00 6.89 -13.67
C ALA A 79 -3.04 7.63 -14.61
N TYR A 80 -2.67 7.03 -15.75
CA TYR A 80 -1.81 7.68 -16.75
C TYR A 80 -2.48 8.92 -17.36
N GLY A 81 -3.80 8.86 -17.60
CA GLY A 81 -4.56 9.99 -18.14
C GLY A 81 -4.58 11.22 -17.24
N ALA A 82 -4.36 11.06 -15.93
CA ALA A 82 -4.20 12.20 -15.02
C ALA A 82 -2.92 13.01 -15.30
N LEU A 83 -1.87 12.38 -15.88
CA LEU A 83 -0.62 13.05 -16.24
C LEU A 83 -0.76 13.86 -17.53
N THR A 84 -1.57 13.39 -18.48
CA THR A 84 -1.76 14.05 -19.79
C THR A 84 -2.89 15.08 -19.78
N GLY A 85 -3.65 15.20 -18.68
CA GLY A 85 -4.71 16.20 -18.52
C GLY A 85 -4.23 17.53 -17.92
N ASP A 86 -5.17 18.47 -17.77
CA ASP A 86 -4.92 19.84 -17.30
C ASP A 86 -4.12 19.95 -15.99
N VAL A 87 -4.30 19.00 -15.07
CA VAL A 87 -3.57 18.97 -13.80
C VAL A 87 -2.10 18.62 -14.03
N GLY A 88 -1.83 17.52 -14.74
CA GLY A 88 -0.48 17.08 -15.05
C GLY A 88 0.31 18.12 -15.87
N GLU A 89 -0.30 18.72 -16.89
CA GLU A 89 0.33 19.79 -17.67
C GLU A 89 0.66 21.03 -16.82
N ARG A 90 -0.26 21.42 -15.94
CA ARG A 90 -0.06 22.56 -15.03
C ARG A 90 1.06 22.28 -14.05
N MET A 91 1.07 21.09 -13.45
CA MET A 91 2.13 20.66 -12.56
C MET A 91 3.49 20.63 -13.26
N ALA A 92 3.56 20.13 -14.49
CA ALA A 92 4.80 20.12 -15.27
C ALA A 92 5.38 21.54 -15.44
N ARG A 93 4.52 22.54 -15.71
CA ARG A 93 4.92 23.94 -15.79
C ARG A 93 5.37 24.52 -14.44
N ILE A 94 4.60 24.30 -13.37
CA ILE A 94 4.90 24.85 -12.03
C ILE A 94 6.20 24.25 -11.48
N LEU A 95 6.37 22.93 -11.62
CA LEU A 95 7.56 22.19 -11.21
C LEU A 95 8.77 22.40 -12.15
N LYS A 96 8.57 23.11 -13.26
CA LYS A 96 9.59 23.35 -14.29
C LYS A 96 10.26 22.06 -14.76
N LEU A 97 9.45 21.04 -15.06
CA LEU A 97 9.95 19.79 -15.62
C LEU A 97 10.55 20.05 -17.01
N GLU A 98 11.59 19.30 -17.38
CA GLU A 98 12.23 19.41 -18.70
C GLU A 98 11.32 18.95 -19.84
N GLY A 99 10.34 18.10 -19.54
CA GLY A 99 9.34 17.58 -20.46
C GLY A 99 7.95 17.51 -19.83
N LYS A 100 7.08 16.68 -20.38
CA LYS A 100 5.71 16.54 -19.89
C LYS A 100 5.63 15.66 -18.63
N ALA A 101 4.52 15.71 -17.91
CA ALA A 101 4.35 14.92 -16.70
C ALA A 101 4.40 13.40 -16.98
N GLU A 102 3.84 12.97 -18.11
CA GLU A 102 3.84 11.58 -18.59
C GLU A 102 5.19 11.07 -19.10
N GLU A 103 6.21 11.93 -19.14
CA GLU A 103 7.59 11.59 -19.47
C GLU A 103 8.48 11.58 -18.21
N ALA A 104 8.00 12.20 -17.12
CA ALA A 104 8.77 12.40 -15.91
C ALA A 104 8.75 11.14 -15.02
N PRO A 105 9.92 10.53 -14.71
CA PRO A 105 10.00 9.32 -13.88
C PRO A 105 9.30 9.46 -12.53
N LYS A 106 9.39 10.63 -11.89
CA LYS A 106 8.75 10.92 -10.60
C LYS A 106 7.22 10.80 -10.63
N CYS A 107 6.59 11.09 -11.77
CA CYS A 107 5.13 11.01 -11.94
C CYS A 107 4.72 9.59 -12.35
N LEU A 108 5.44 9.01 -13.32
CA LEU A 108 5.20 7.64 -13.81
C LEU A 108 5.36 6.57 -12.71
N ALA A 109 6.19 6.83 -11.69
CA ALA A 109 6.44 5.95 -10.56
C ALA A 109 5.16 5.47 -9.83
N CYS A 110 4.09 6.28 -9.85
CA CYS A 110 2.79 5.97 -9.24
C CYS A 110 1.64 5.90 -10.25
N HIS A 111 1.76 6.55 -11.42
CA HIS A 111 0.66 6.67 -12.39
C HIS A 111 0.72 5.68 -13.55
N ALA A 112 1.76 4.85 -13.62
CA ALA A 112 1.91 3.81 -14.63
C ALA A 112 2.60 2.57 -14.04
N LEU A 113 2.59 1.47 -14.79
CA LEU A 113 3.55 0.38 -14.58
C LEU A 113 4.93 0.84 -15.05
N TYR A 114 5.67 1.59 -14.21
CA TYR A 114 6.95 2.16 -14.60
C TYR A 114 8.14 1.28 -14.21
N THR A 115 8.79 0.67 -15.22
CA THR A 115 9.87 -0.33 -15.06
C THR A 115 10.96 -0.13 -16.14
N THR A 116 12.14 -0.72 -16.00
CA THR A 116 13.21 -0.59 -17.02
C THR A 116 12.86 -1.29 -18.33
N ALA A 117 13.52 -0.96 -19.44
CA ALA A 117 13.20 -1.53 -20.76
C ALA A 117 13.37 -3.05 -20.80
N GLU A 118 14.35 -3.58 -20.09
CA GLU A 118 14.68 -5.01 -20.01
C GLU A 118 13.58 -5.82 -19.29
N GLN A 119 12.86 -5.15 -18.38
CA GLN A 119 11.75 -5.73 -17.63
C GLN A 119 10.42 -5.68 -18.40
N ARG A 120 10.38 -5.06 -19.59
CA ARG A 120 9.16 -4.95 -20.40
C ARG A 120 9.07 -6.10 -21.41
N GLY A 121 7.98 -6.85 -21.32
CA GLY A 121 7.55 -7.81 -22.33
C GLY A 121 6.82 -7.14 -23.50
N ARG A 122 6.27 -7.94 -24.42
CA ARG A 122 5.39 -7.46 -25.50
C ARG A 122 4.01 -8.08 -25.32
N PRO A 123 2.90 -7.32 -25.40
CA PRO A 123 2.76 -5.91 -25.79
C PRO A 123 2.60 -4.94 -24.59
N PHE A 124 3.66 -4.71 -23.80
CA PHE A 124 3.63 -3.78 -22.67
C PHE A 124 3.44 -2.31 -23.12
N GLU A 125 2.55 -1.56 -22.45
CA GLU A 125 2.31 -0.14 -22.70
C GLU A 125 2.25 0.67 -21.39
N LEU A 126 2.91 1.84 -21.35
CA LEU A 126 2.82 2.74 -20.18
C LEU A 126 1.43 3.38 -20.04
N GLY A 127 0.73 3.54 -21.17
CA GLY A 127 -0.59 4.15 -21.24
C GLY A 127 -1.69 3.34 -20.56
N ASP A 128 -1.42 2.08 -20.21
CA ASP A 128 -2.35 1.23 -19.45
C ASP A 128 -2.55 1.71 -18.00
N GLY A 129 -1.78 2.70 -17.54
CA GLY A 129 -1.88 3.22 -16.18
C GLY A 129 -1.39 2.23 -15.13
N VAL A 130 -2.01 2.25 -13.96
CA VAL A 130 -1.73 1.27 -12.90
C VAL A 130 -2.54 0.00 -13.23
N SER A 131 -1.84 -1.01 -13.73
CA SER A 131 -2.43 -2.23 -14.29
C SER A 131 -2.30 -3.43 -13.35
N CYS A 132 -2.77 -4.60 -13.81
CA CYS A 132 -2.79 -5.84 -13.03
C CYS A 132 -1.43 -6.15 -12.37
N GLU A 133 -0.34 -5.97 -13.12
CA GLU A 133 1.00 -6.36 -12.67
C GLU A 133 1.64 -5.33 -11.72
N ASN A 134 1.11 -4.12 -11.57
CA ASN A 134 1.50 -3.22 -10.47
C ASN A 134 1.20 -3.88 -9.12
N CYS A 135 0.05 -4.55 -9.02
CA CYS A 135 -0.36 -5.25 -7.80
C CYS A 135 0.14 -6.70 -7.78
N HIS A 136 0.01 -7.44 -8.89
CA HIS A 136 0.32 -8.88 -8.96
C HIS A 136 1.77 -9.22 -9.29
N GLY A 137 2.60 -8.26 -9.69
CA GLY A 137 4.00 -8.50 -10.07
C GLY A 137 4.16 -8.98 -11.52
N PRO A 138 5.40 -9.16 -11.99
CA PRO A 138 5.71 -9.45 -13.40
C PRO A 138 5.19 -10.83 -13.80
N ALA A 139 4.30 -10.88 -14.80
CA ALA A 139 3.54 -12.07 -15.11
C ALA A 139 4.31 -13.12 -15.90
N SER A 140 5.41 -12.78 -16.58
CA SER A 140 6.03 -13.69 -17.57
C SER A 140 6.34 -15.09 -17.02
N ALA A 141 6.70 -15.22 -15.74
CA ALA A 141 7.06 -16.48 -15.12
C ALA A 141 5.85 -17.30 -14.62
N TRP A 142 4.73 -16.66 -14.27
CA TRP A 142 3.54 -17.34 -13.72
C TRP A 142 2.30 -17.30 -14.62
N LEU A 143 2.31 -16.50 -15.70
CA LEU A 143 1.18 -16.33 -16.62
C LEU A 143 0.77 -17.66 -17.29
N GLY A 144 1.72 -18.48 -17.75
CA GLY A 144 1.39 -19.82 -18.25
C GLY A 144 0.97 -20.76 -17.12
N PRO A 145 1.85 -20.99 -16.12
CA PRO A 145 1.59 -21.97 -15.06
C PRO A 145 0.29 -21.76 -14.27
N HIS A 146 -0.12 -20.52 -13.99
CA HIS A 146 -1.34 -20.26 -13.19
C HIS A 146 -2.63 -20.70 -13.86
N THR A 147 -2.62 -20.93 -15.18
CA THR A 147 -3.78 -21.45 -15.93
C THR A 147 -3.98 -22.95 -15.78
N THR A 148 -2.97 -23.65 -15.26
CA THR A 148 -3.03 -25.11 -15.10
C THR A 148 -4.02 -25.50 -14.00
N ARG A 149 -4.67 -26.65 -14.17
CA ARG A 149 -5.67 -27.15 -13.23
C ARG A 149 -5.05 -27.29 -11.84
N ASP A 150 -5.79 -26.85 -10.82
CA ASP A 150 -5.39 -26.98 -9.41
C ASP A 150 -4.05 -26.27 -9.07
N TRP A 151 -3.62 -25.27 -9.86
CA TRP A 151 -2.39 -24.52 -9.58
C TRP A 151 -2.43 -23.80 -8.21
N PRO A 152 -1.49 -24.10 -7.28
CA PRO A 152 -1.42 -23.43 -5.99
C PRO A 152 -0.93 -21.99 -6.12
N HIS A 153 -1.49 -21.09 -5.31
CA HIS A 153 -1.13 -19.67 -5.33
C HIS A 153 0.32 -19.44 -4.92
N GLU A 154 0.78 -20.23 -3.95
CA GLU A 154 2.12 -20.23 -3.39
C GLU A 154 3.17 -20.53 -4.48
N LYS A 155 2.80 -21.31 -5.51
CA LYS A 155 3.68 -21.54 -6.66
C LYS A 155 3.76 -20.34 -7.59
N SER A 156 2.68 -19.57 -7.77
CA SER A 156 2.76 -18.28 -8.49
C SER A 156 3.62 -17.29 -7.74
N VAL A 157 3.50 -17.25 -6.40
CA VAL A 157 4.33 -16.38 -5.54
C VAL A 157 5.80 -16.76 -5.65
N ALA A 158 6.12 -18.06 -5.62
CA ALA A 158 7.48 -18.55 -5.85
C ALA A 158 8.04 -18.22 -7.24
N LEU A 159 7.17 -17.92 -8.22
CA LEU A 159 7.52 -17.48 -9.57
C LEU A 159 7.47 -15.94 -9.73
N GLY A 160 7.37 -15.17 -8.64
CA GLY A 160 7.45 -13.71 -8.66
C GLY A 160 6.11 -12.97 -8.63
N MET A 161 4.98 -13.67 -8.43
CA MET A 161 3.71 -13.00 -8.11
C MET A 161 3.78 -12.36 -6.72
N HIS A 162 3.29 -11.13 -6.57
CA HIS A 162 3.11 -10.54 -5.23
C HIS A 162 1.93 -11.20 -4.50
N ASP A 163 2.10 -11.52 -3.22
CA ASP A 163 1.07 -12.18 -2.43
C ASP A 163 0.01 -11.19 -1.90
N THR A 164 -0.83 -10.67 -2.79
CA THR A 164 -1.94 -9.77 -2.43
C THR A 164 -3.11 -10.49 -1.73
N ARG A 165 -3.01 -11.81 -1.48
CA ARG A 165 -3.98 -12.53 -0.65
C ARG A 165 -3.72 -12.33 0.84
N ASN A 166 -2.47 -12.04 1.21
CA ASN A 166 -2.11 -11.63 2.56
C ASN A 166 -2.47 -10.14 2.72
N VAL A 167 -3.31 -9.80 3.70
CA VAL A 167 -3.79 -8.43 3.91
C VAL A 167 -2.65 -7.46 4.24
N ILE A 168 -1.58 -7.90 4.90
CA ILE A 168 -0.40 -7.08 5.19
C ILE A 168 0.32 -6.75 3.88
N HIS A 169 0.70 -7.76 3.10
CA HIS A 169 1.41 -7.57 1.83
C HIS A 169 0.57 -6.80 0.80
N ARG A 170 -0.75 -7.01 0.79
CA ARG A 170 -1.68 -6.22 -0.04
C ARG A 170 -1.66 -4.75 0.38
N THR A 171 -1.72 -4.47 1.69
CA THR A 171 -1.65 -3.09 2.19
C THR A 171 -0.32 -2.45 1.83
N GLU A 172 0.81 -3.12 2.07
CA GLU A 172 2.15 -2.64 1.66
C GLU A 172 2.19 -2.25 0.19
N LYS A 173 1.59 -3.08 -0.67
CA LYS A 173 1.54 -2.81 -2.11
C LYS A 173 0.76 -1.54 -2.43
N CYS A 174 -0.39 -1.32 -1.78
CA CYS A 174 -1.16 -0.08 -1.94
C CYS A 174 -0.35 1.15 -1.47
N LEU A 175 0.35 1.01 -0.34
CA LEU A 175 1.11 2.10 0.28
C LEU A 175 2.35 2.51 -0.50
N GLU A 176 2.85 1.69 -1.43
CA GLU A 176 3.94 2.11 -2.31
C GLU A 176 3.64 3.42 -3.06
N CYS A 177 2.37 3.67 -3.38
CA CYS A 177 1.90 4.90 -4.03
C CYS A 177 1.07 5.78 -3.09
N HIS A 178 0.22 5.18 -2.25
CA HIS A 178 -0.72 5.91 -1.38
C HIS A 178 -0.10 6.48 -0.09
N LEU A 179 1.17 6.18 0.19
CA LEU A 179 1.95 6.76 1.28
C LEU A 179 3.36 7.14 0.81
N GLY A 180 3.94 6.26 0.00
CA GLY A 180 5.22 6.42 -0.65
C GLY A 180 6.32 5.55 -0.05
N THR A 181 7.37 5.37 -0.84
CA THR A 181 8.64 4.73 -0.52
C THR A 181 9.78 5.70 -0.81
N ARG A 182 11.02 5.33 -0.49
CA ARG A 182 12.21 6.11 -0.89
C ARG A 182 12.36 6.37 -2.41
N ASN A 183 11.65 5.58 -3.24
CA ASN A 183 11.71 5.63 -4.70
C ASN A 183 10.42 6.17 -5.36
N LYS A 184 9.32 6.26 -4.60
CA LYS A 184 7.99 6.66 -5.09
C LYS A 184 7.35 7.52 -4.02
N PHE A 185 7.27 8.83 -4.17
CA PHE A 185 6.71 9.66 -3.12
C PHE A 185 6.12 10.95 -3.69
N VAL A 186 5.25 11.55 -2.88
CA VAL A 186 4.74 12.90 -3.06
C VAL A 186 5.34 13.75 -1.93
N ASP A 187 6.08 14.78 -2.30
CA ASP A 187 6.64 15.76 -1.36
C ASP A 187 5.82 17.06 -1.36
N HIS A 188 6.16 17.97 -0.45
CA HIS A 188 5.46 19.24 -0.33
C HIS A 188 5.58 20.11 -1.59
N GLU A 189 6.68 20.00 -2.35
CA GLU A 189 6.85 20.70 -3.63
C GLU A 189 5.81 20.22 -4.65
N MET A 190 5.59 18.90 -4.75
CA MET A 190 4.54 18.34 -5.61
C MET A 190 3.13 18.74 -5.17
N ILE A 191 2.84 18.75 -3.86
CA ILE A 191 1.54 19.19 -3.34
C ILE A 191 1.30 20.67 -3.66
N ALA A 192 2.29 21.52 -3.41
CA ALA A 192 2.21 22.95 -3.72
C ALA A 192 2.01 23.23 -5.22
N ALA A 193 2.49 22.33 -6.10
CA ALA A 193 2.26 22.41 -7.54
C ALA A 193 0.88 21.90 -7.99
N GLY A 194 0.11 21.27 -7.11
CA GLY A 194 -1.26 20.82 -7.37
C GLY A 194 -1.50 19.31 -7.22
N HIS A 195 -0.52 18.53 -6.75
CA HIS A 195 -0.79 17.13 -6.40
C HIS A 195 -1.73 17.08 -5.18
N PRO A 196 -2.75 16.22 -5.15
CA PRO A 196 -3.53 16.01 -3.93
C PRO A 196 -2.64 15.47 -2.81
N ASP A 197 -2.84 15.92 -1.58
CA ASP A 197 -2.24 15.26 -0.42
C ASP A 197 -2.71 13.79 -0.35
N LEU A 198 -1.80 12.91 0.05
CA LEU A 198 -2.05 11.47 0.07
C LEU A 198 -2.68 11.07 1.41
N TYR A 199 -3.82 10.41 1.34
CA TYR A 199 -4.45 9.71 2.46
C TYR A 199 -4.97 8.37 1.98
N PHE A 200 -5.13 7.43 2.91
CA PHE A 200 -5.50 6.07 2.59
C PHE A 200 -6.20 5.38 3.77
N GLU A 201 -7.13 4.48 3.46
CA GLU A 201 -7.73 3.55 4.39
C GLU A 201 -8.10 2.30 3.59
N LEU A 202 -7.57 1.14 3.98
CA LEU A 202 -7.57 -0.05 3.12
C LEU A 202 -8.97 -0.50 2.73
N ASP A 203 -9.93 -0.53 3.64
CA ASP A 203 -11.29 -1.03 3.36
C ASP A 203 -12.06 -0.07 2.44
N SER A 204 -12.04 1.22 2.77
CA SER A 204 -12.66 2.31 2.00
C SER A 204 -12.07 2.39 0.59
N PHE A 205 -10.73 2.35 0.48
CA PHE A 205 -10.05 2.39 -0.82
C PHE A 205 -10.27 1.09 -1.62
N SER A 206 -10.43 -0.06 -0.96
CA SER A 206 -10.86 -1.30 -1.61
C SER A 206 -12.32 -1.29 -2.05
N ALA A 207 -13.16 -0.40 -1.52
CA ALA A 207 -14.53 -0.21 -2.00
C ALA A 207 -14.58 0.71 -3.22
N VAL A 208 -13.80 1.81 -3.23
CA VAL A 208 -13.75 2.76 -4.36
C VAL A 208 -12.82 2.35 -5.49
N MET A 209 -11.92 1.39 -5.26
CA MET A 209 -11.30 0.52 -6.26
C MET A 209 -12.06 -0.81 -6.23
N PRO A 210 -13.19 -0.95 -6.97
CA PRO A 210 -14.14 -2.02 -6.72
C PRO A 210 -13.46 -3.39 -6.69
N ARG A 211 -13.64 -4.10 -5.57
CA ARG A 211 -13.03 -5.41 -5.34
C ARG A 211 -13.29 -6.34 -6.53
N HIS A 212 -12.22 -6.70 -7.19
CA HIS A 212 -12.20 -7.67 -8.28
C HIS A 212 -11.56 -8.97 -7.79
N TRP A 213 -11.94 -9.39 -6.59
CA TRP A 213 -11.61 -10.69 -6.03
C TRP A 213 -12.79 -11.16 -5.18
N LYS A 214 -12.84 -12.45 -4.89
CA LYS A 214 -13.91 -13.01 -4.04
C LYS A 214 -13.74 -12.55 -2.59
N VAL A 215 -14.86 -12.14 -1.99
CA VAL A 215 -15.00 -11.86 -0.55
C VAL A 215 -16.20 -12.68 -0.04
N PRO A 216 -15.99 -13.64 0.89
CA PRO A 216 -14.73 -14.00 1.51
C PRO A 216 -13.80 -14.69 0.50
N ARG A 217 -12.49 -14.66 0.75
CA ARG A 217 -11.56 -15.47 -0.04
C ARG A 217 -11.89 -16.94 0.09
N GLU A 218 -11.63 -17.68 -0.97
CA GLU A 218 -11.87 -19.12 -1.04
C GLU A 218 -10.56 -19.88 -1.27
N SER A 219 -10.39 -20.99 -0.54
CA SER A 219 -9.29 -21.95 -0.78
C SER A 219 -9.55 -22.81 -2.02
N ALA A 220 -10.82 -23.15 -2.23
CA ALA A 220 -11.37 -23.84 -3.40
C ALA A 220 -12.81 -23.33 -3.62
N PRO A 221 -13.42 -23.50 -4.81
CA PRO A 221 -14.80 -23.05 -5.05
C PRO A 221 -15.77 -23.47 -3.94
N GLY A 222 -16.41 -22.49 -3.29
CA GLY A 222 -17.35 -22.72 -2.18
C GLY A 222 -16.72 -23.06 -0.83
N LYS A 223 -15.39 -22.99 -0.67
CA LYS A 223 -14.67 -23.22 0.59
C LYS A 223 -14.02 -21.93 1.11
N PRO A 224 -14.76 -21.10 1.86
CA PRO A 224 -14.23 -19.85 2.40
C PRO A 224 -13.09 -20.12 3.39
N VAL A 225 -12.09 -19.24 3.41
CA VAL A 225 -10.98 -19.27 4.40
C VAL A 225 -11.16 -18.23 5.51
N GLU A 226 -12.23 -17.44 5.42
CA GLU A 226 -12.52 -16.33 6.32
C GLU A 226 -14.02 -16.04 6.32
N GLU A 227 -14.50 -15.40 7.36
CA GLU A 227 -15.89 -14.98 7.45
C GLU A 227 -16.15 -13.72 6.62
N ALA A 228 -17.17 -13.79 5.76
CA ALA A 228 -17.53 -12.71 4.84
C ALA A 228 -18.04 -11.45 5.53
N ALA A 229 -18.55 -11.56 6.76
CA ALA A 229 -19.08 -10.45 7.53
C ALA A 229 -17.96 -9.51 7.99
N TRP A 230 -16.79 -10.07 8.32
CA TRP A 230 -15.72 -9.34 9.01
C TRP A 230 -14.49 -9.07 8.15
N ALA A 231 -14.51 -9.45 6.87
CA ALA A 231 -13.41 -9.19 5.95
C ALA A 231 -13.07 -7.68 5.88
N GLY A 232 -14.08 -6.79 5.88
CA GLY A 232 -13.86 -5.34 5.90
C GLY A 232 -13.25 -4.82 7.22
N VAL A 233 -13.68 -5.37 8.37
CA VAL A 233 -13.09 -5.02 9.67
C VAL A 233 -11.62 -5.40 9.74
N ARG A 234 -11.26 -6.60 9.23
CA ARG A 234 -9.87 -7.04 9.14
C ARG A 234 -9.06 -6.20 8.16
N ASP A 235 -9.63 -5.87 7.01
CA ASP A 235 -8.98 -5.02 6.01
C ASP A 235 -8.68 -3.64 6.62
N TRP A 236 -9.67 -3.01 7.28
CA TRP A 236 -9.52 -1.76 8.01
C TRP A 236 -8.45 -1.85 9.11
N SER A 237 -8.61 -2.79 10.04
CA SER A 237 -7.78 -2.86 11.25
C SER A 237 -6.32 -3.16 10.92
N THR A 238 -6.04 -4.16 10.09
CA THR A 238 -4.68 -4.47 9.64
C THR A 238 -4.13 -3.35 8.78
N GLY A 239 -4.96 -2.74 7.94
CA GLY A 239 -4.59 -1.58 7.13
C GLY A 239 -4.06 -0.42 7.96
N GLN A 240 -4.73 -0.07 9.06
CA GLN A 240 -4.30 0.99 9.99
C GLN A 240 -2.90 0.71 10.58
N ALA A 241 -2.66 -0.52 11.04
CA ALA A 241 -1.37 -0.89 11.61
C ALA A 241 -0.22 -0.82 10.59
N VAL A 242 -0.44 -1.33 9.38
CA VAL A 242 0.56 -1.33 8.31
C VAL A 242 0.82 0.10 7.80
N GLN A 243 -0.20 0.95 7.74
CA GLN A 243 -0.05 2.37 7.43
C GLN A 243 0.86 3.10 8.41
N LEU A 244 0.63 2.92 9.71
CA LEU A 244 1.47 3.51 10.73
C LEU A 244 2.93 3.02 10.61
N ARG A 245 3.13 1.71 10.41
CA ARG A 245 4.46 1.17 10.17
C ARG A 245 5.14 1.85 8.99
N GLY A 246 4.44 1.94 7.85
CA GLY A 246 4.95 2.57 6.65
C GLY A 246 5.30 4.05 6.86
N GLU A 247 4.52 4.77 7.68
CA GLU A 247 4.80 6.18 8.00
C GLU A 247 6.05 6.31 8.86
N MET A 248 6.24 5.42 9.84
CA MET A 248 7.46 5.40 10.66
C MET A 248 8.69 5.05 9.82
N GLU A 249 8.58 4.09 8.91
CA GLU A 249 9.63 3.78 7.94
C GLU A 249 9.92 4.99 7.03
N ARG A 250 8.88 5.74 6.65
CA ARG A 250 8.99 6.97 5.86
C ARG A 250 9.76 8.07 6.58
N LEU A 251 9.39 8.36 7.82
CA LEU A 251 10.13 9.30 8.66
C LEU A 251 11.58 8.87 8.84
N LEU A 252 11.84 7.57 9.03
CA LEU A 252 13.18 7.02 9.20
C LEU A 252 14.07 7.28 7.97
N TRP A 253 13.62 6.91 6.77
CA TRP A 253 14.44 7.10 5.57
C TRP A 253 14.57 8.58 5.19
N ARG A 254 13.58 9.43 5.50
CA ARG A 254 13.70 10.90 5.33
C ARG A 254 14.72 11.49 6.30
N ALA A 255 14.66 11.13 7.57
CA ALA A 255 15.61 11.60 8.59
C ALA A 255 17.05 11.22 8.22
N ARG A 256 17.25 10.05 7.62
CA ARG A 256 18.55 9.55 7.17
C ARG A 256 18.98 10.05 5.77
N ASN A 257 18.18 10.89 5.11
CA ASN A 257 18.42 11.37 3.74
C ASN A 257 18.63 10.21 2.73
N GLU A 258 17.79 9.20 2.80
CA GLU A 258 17.87 7.99 1.97
C GLU A 258 17.00 8.06 0.70
N ARG A 259 16.46 9.24 0.36
CA ARG A 259 15.72 9.48 -0.91
C ARG A 259 16.51 8.98 -2.12
N PHE A 260 15.81 8.52 -3.15
CA PHE A 260 16.44 8.10 -4.40
C PHE A 260 17.20 9.25 -5.09
N ASP A 261 16.68 10.48 -5.01
CA ASP A 261 17.22 11.67 -5.66
C ASP A 261 18.31 12.39 -4.84
N LYS A 262 18.62 11.90 -3.63
CA LYS A 262 19.65 12.43 -2.71
C LYS A 262 19.50 13.91 -2.34
N ARG A 263 18.31 14.49 -2.54
CA ARG A 263 18.01 15.86 -2.09
C ARG A 263 17.85 15.87 -0.58
N ASP A 264 18.63 16.71 0.10
CA ASP A 264 18.55 16.85 1.55
C ASP A 264 17.42 17.81 1.95
N VAL A 265 16.21 17.27 2.06
CA VAL A 265 15.00 18.01 2.46
C VAL A 265 14.59 17.55 3.86
N TRP A 266 14.74 18.42 4.85
CA TRP A 266 14.32 18.14 6.22
C TRP A 266 13.92 19.42 7.00
N PRO A 267 12.80 19.38 7.74
CA PRO A 267 11.79 18.33 7.65
C PRO A 267 11.09 18.38 6.29
N GLU A 268 10.55 17.24 5.87
CA GLU A 268 9.61 17.24 4.75
C GLU A 268 8.25 17.73 5.26
N TYR A 269 7.70 18.78 4.64
CA TYR A 269 6.46 19.39 5.12
C TYR A 269 5.21 18.55 4.80
N SER A 270 5.28 17.59 3.87
CA SER A 270 4.21 16.60 3.66
C SER A 270 4.08 15.57 4.79
N GLU A 271 4.95 15.60 5.80
CA GLU A 271 4.80 14.85 7.05
C GLU A 271 3.96 15.63 8.09
N LEU A 272 3.67 16.91 7.84
CA LEU A 272 2.97 17.79 8.76
C LEU A 272 1.49 17.90 8.39
N SER A 273 0.68 18.35 9.34
CA SER A 273 -0.73 18.64 9.08
C SER A 273 -0.85 19.86 8.15
N CYS A 274 -1.16 19.64 6.88
CA CYS A 274 -1.27 20.72 5.89
C CYS A 274 -2.26 21.81 6.35
N PHE A 275 -3.40 21.42 6.93
CA PHE A 275 -4.43 22.33 7.40
C PHE A 275 -4.13 23.00 8.74
N ALA A 276 -3.00 22.66 9.39
CA ALA A 276 -2.47 23.50 10.48
C ALA A 276 -1.99 24.86 9.97
N CYS A 277 -1.58 24.94 8.69
CA CYS A 277 -1.15 26.18 8.04
C CYS A 277 -2.15 26.67 6.98
N HIS A 278 -2.80 25.75 6.23
CA HIS A 278 -3.67 26.06 5.09
C HIS A 278 -5.16 26.11 5.47
N HIS A 279 -5.50 26.93 6.46
CA HIS A 279 -6.87 27.18 6.89
C HIS A 279 -7.23 28.67 6.80
N SER A 280 -8.52 29.00 6.91
CA SER A 280 -8.95 30.40 6.94
C SER A 280 -8.35 31.15 8.13
N LEU A 281 -7.72 32.30 7.86
CA LEU A 281 -7.25 33.23 8.88
C LEU A 281 -8.37 34.25 9.16
N GLY A 282 -9.04 34.08 10.29
CA GLY A 282 -10.16 34.94 10.73
C GLY A 282 -9.94 35.54 12.13
N PRO A 283 -10.94 36.26 12.67
CA PRO A 283 -10.88 36.77 14.03
C PRO A 283 -10.67 35.64 15.05
N ALA A 284 -9.90 35.92 16.11
CA ALA A 284 -9.53 34.91 17.10
C ALA A 284 -10.72 34.20 17.75
N LYS A 285 -11.80 34.95 18.01
CA LYS A 285 -13.06 34.45 18.57
C LYS A 285 -13.76 33.39 17.70
N ASP A 286 -13.45 33.35 16.40
CA ASP A 286 -14.05 32.44 15.43
C ASP A 286 -13.11 31.27 15.09
N SER A 287 -11.92 31.22 15.71
CA SER A 287 -10.92 30.18 15.50
C SER A 287 -10.97 29.12 16.59
N TRP A 288 -11.54 27.95 16.28
CA TRP A 288 -11.50 26.79 17.19
C TRP A 288 -10.07 26.45 17.61
N ARG A 289 -9.10 26.59 16.69
CA ARG A 289 -7.68 26.33 16.98
C ARG A 289 -7.14 27.25 18.08
N GLN A 290 -7.49 28.53 18.04
CA GLN A 290 -7.03 29.48 19.07
C GLN A 290 -7.81 29.35 20.38
N ALA A 291 -9.07 28.91 20.32
CA ALA A 291 -9.88 28.62 21.52
C ALA A 291 -9.34 27.40 22.29
N HIS A 292 -8.94 26.33 21.59
CA HIS A 292 -8.35 25.13 22.18
C HIS A 292 -6.87 25.27 22.50
N GLY A 293 -6.16 26.16 21.80
CA GLY A 293 -4.72 26.34 21.93
C GLY A 293 -3.94 25.26 21.18
N TYR A 294 -2.67 25.09 21.57
CA TYR A 294 -1.71 24.25 20.86
C TYR A 294 -0.97 23.34 21.84
N GLU A 295 -1.66 22.34 22.38
CA GLU A 295 -1.06 21.41 23.34
C GLU A 295 0.18 20.71 22.76
N GLY A 296 1.21 20.56 23.59
CA GLY A 296 2.45 19.86 23.20
C GLY A 296 3.35 20.60 22.21
N ARG A 297 2.99 21.81 21.75
CA ARG A 297 3.81 22.60 20.81
C ARG A 297 3.70 24.10 21.04
N ARG A 298 4.62 24.86 20.45
CA ARG A 298 4.57 26.32 20.48
C ARG A 298 3.52 26.83 19.49
N PRO A 299 2.75 27.88 19.81
CA PRO A 299 1.95 28.59 18.80
C PRO A 299 2.80 28.98 17.59
N GLY A 300 2.36 28.61 16.38
CA GLY A 300 3.07 28.84 15.12
C GLY A 300 3.93 27.67 14.62
N ASP A 301 4.27 26.70 15.46
CA ASP A 301 4.92 25.47 14.99
C ASP A 301 3.85 24.54 14.42
N PRO A 302 4.00 23.99 13.20
CA PRO A 302 2.99 23.10 12.61
C PRO A 302 2.90 21.78 13.39
N ALA A 303 1.71 21.18 13.46
CA ALA A 303 1.55 19.85 14.06
C ALA A 303 2.05 18.78 13.09
N TRP A 304 2.65 17.72 13.62
CA TRP A 304 2.85 16.48 12.86
C TRP A 304 1.50 15.85 12.47
N ASN A 305 1.41 15.26 11.28
CA ASN A 305 0.18 14.62 10.82
C ASN A 305 -0.04 13.29 11.57
N SER A 306 -0.87 13.31 12.61
CA SER A 306 -1.11 12.12 13.44
C SER A 306 -2.22 11.18 12.92
N SER A 307 -2.75 11.43 11.72
CA SER A 307 -3.95 10.74 11.22
C SER A 307 -3.80 9.21 11.13
N ARG A 308 -2.59 8.68 10.88
CA ARG A 308 -2.33 7.24 10.81
C ARG A 308 -2.28 6.57 12.19
N TYR A 309 -2.36 7.37 13.26
CA TYR A 309 -2.33 6.91 14.64
C TYR A 309 -3.57 7.30 15.46
N ALA A 310 -4.19 8.45 15.17
CA ALA A 310 -5.23 9.05 16.02
C ALA A 310 -6.41 8.11 16.32
N VAL A 311 -6.87 7.36 15.32
CA VAL A 311 -7.90 6.32 15.49
C VAL A 311 -7.27 4.99 15.91
N PHE A 312 -6.17 4.61 15.25
CA PHE A 312 -5.50 3.32 15.47
C PHE A 312 -5.05 3.10 16.92
N ARG A 313 -4.65 4.13 17.65
CA ARG A 313 -4.24 4.01 19.07
C ARG A 313 -5.33 3.41 19.95
N LEU A 314 -6.62 3.66 19.65
CA LEU A 314 -7.74 3.10 20.38
C LEU A 314 -7.82 1.58 20.18
N LEU A 315 -7.62 1.15 18.93
CA LEU A 315 -7.58 -0.25 18.55
C LEU A 315 -6.35 -0.96 19.13
N ALA A 316 -5.17 -0.38 18.97
CA ALA A 316 -3.92 -0.92 19.47
C ALA A 316 -4.01 -1.22 20.98
N LYS A 317 -4.52 -0.27 21.78
CA LYS A 317 -4.72 -0.45 23.24
C LYS A 317 -5.76 -1.51 23.57
N GLN A 318 -6.81 -1.65 22.77
CA GLN A 318 -7.85 -2.65 22.99
C GLN A 318 -7.33 -4.07 22.74
N ILE A 319 -6.51 -4.25 21.70
CA ILE A 319 -6.06 -5.58 21.28
C ILE A 319 -4.78 -5.97 21.99
N ASP A 320 -3.80 -5.07 22.05
CA ASP A 320 -2.48 -5.30 22.65
C ASP A 320 -2.09 -4.10 23.51
N SER A 321 -2.57 -4.07 24.75
CA SER A 321 -2.36 -2.93 25.65
C SER A 321 -0.88 -2.64 25.91
N GLY A 322 -0.03 -3.68 25.94
CA GLY A 322 1.41 -3.52 26.18
C GLY A 322 2.09 -2.82 25.02
N ASN A 323 1.98 -3.38 23.81
CA ASN A 323 2.55 -2.75 22.61
C ASN A 323 1.88 -1.41 22.30
N GLY A 324 0.57 -1.28 22.56
CA GLY A 324 -0.17 -0.03 22.38
C GLY A 324 0.34 1.11 23.26
N GLN A 325 0.70 0.84 24.52
CA GLN A 325 1.29 1.84 25.42
C GLN A 325 2.72 2.21 25.02
N GLU A 326 3.53 1.25 24.58
CA GLU A 326 4.89 1.54 24.13
C GLU A 326 4.88 2.34 22.82
N LEU A 327 3.95 2.01 21.92
CA LEU A 327 3.69 2.76 20.70
C LEU A 327 3.32 4.22 21.03
N ASP A 328 2.44 4.48 22.00
CA ASP A 328 2.11 5.86 22.41
C ASP A 328 3.36 6.65 22.78
N LYS A 329 4.31 6.06 23.53
CA LYS A 329 5.53 6.76 23.98
C LYS A 329 6.40 7.17 22.80
N HIS A 330 6.62 6.25 21.85
CA HIS A 330 7.41 6.54 20.66
C HIS A 330 6.71 7.56 19.76
N LEU A 331 5.40 7.44 19.58
CA LEU A 331 4.63 8.37 18.75
C LEU A 331 4.49 9.75 19.39
N LEU A 332 4.43 9.84 20.72
CA LEU A 332 4.53 11.12 21.43
C LEU A 332 5.90 11.77 21.21
N THR A 333 6.98 10.98 21.20
CA THR A 333 8.33 11.48 20.89
C THR A 333 8.41 12.00 19.46
N VAL A 334 7.88 11.23 18.48
CA VAL A 334 7.80 11.67 17.08
C VAL A 334 6.98 12.95 16.96
N SER A 335 5.77 12.98 17.53
CA SER A 335 4.86 14.12 17.47
C SER A 335 5.49 15.38 18.04
N ASN A 336 6.08 15.30 19.24
CA ASN A 336 6.72 16.44 19.90
C ASN A 336 7.95 16.95 19.13
N GLU A 337 8.73 16.05 18.53
CA GLU A 337 9.91 16.44 17.77
C GLU A 337 9.53 17.02 16.40
N MET A 338 8.71 16.31 15.62
CA MET A 338 8.26 16.72 14.28
C MET A 338 7.38 17.97 14.31
N SER A 339 6.77 18.31 15.45
CA SER A 339 6.03 19.56 15.63
C SER A 339 6.91 20.75 16.02
N LYS A 340 8.19 20.75 15.61
CA LYS A 340 9.14 21.86 15.73
C LYS A 340 9.51 22.36 14.34
N LEU A 341 9.88 23.63 14.22
CA LEU A 341 10.35 24.19 12.94
C LEU A 341 11.66 23.55 12.44
N ASN A 342 12.51 23.07 13.36
CA ASN A 342 13.76 22.39 13.04
C ASN A 342 13.90 21.11 13.89
N PRO A 343 13.21 20.02 13.51
CA PRO A 343 13.21 18.78 14.27
C PRO A 343 14.57 18.09 14.21
N ASP A 344 14.98 17.44 15.30
CA ASP A 344 16.18 16.63 15.35
C ASP A 344 15.98 15.29 14.63
N ARG A 345 16.77 15.06 13.57
CA ARG A 345 16.73 13.84 12.76
C ARG A 345 16.98 12.58 13.56
N ALA A 346 17.93 12.60 14.50
CA ALA A 346 18.31 11.42 15.26
C ALA A 346 17.21 11.03 16.25
N ILE A 347 16.57 11.99 16.90
CA ILE A 347 15.42 11.74 17.78
C ILE A 347 14.27 11.11 17.00
N VAL A 348 13.90 11.70 15.85
CA VAL A 348 12.81 11.16 15.01
C VAL A 348 13.18 9.77 14.48
N ALA A 349 14.39 9.59 13.94
CA ALA A 349 14.83 8.30 13.41
C ALA A 349 14.82 7.20 14.47
N ASN A 350 15.29 7.48 15.69
CA ASN A 350 15.31 6.50 16.77
C ASN A 350 13.89 6.13 17.22
N ALA A 351 13.01 7.12 17.41
CA ALA A 351 11.63 6.86 17.82
C ALA A 351 10.83 6.12 16.74
N ALA A 352 10.96 6.53 15.47
CA ALA A 352 10.31 5.88 14.35
C ALA A 352 10.81 4.44 14.13
N SER A 353 12.13 4.22 14.24
CA SER A 353 12.74 2.88 14.15
C SER A 353 12.28 1.95 15.28
N ALA A 354 11.91 2.48 16.45
CA ALA A 354 11.38 1.70 17.57
C ALA A 354 9.87 1.44 17.44
N ALA A 355 9.11 2.39 16.87
CA ALA A 355 7.67 2.26 16.65
C ALA A 355 7.30 1.28 15.53
N ALA A 356 8.06 1.25 14.42
CA ALA A 356 7.72 0.46 13.24
C ALA A 356 7.54 -1.06 13.54
N PRO A 357 8.45 -1.74 14.29
CA PRO A 357 8.26 -3.14 14.65
C PRO A 357 7.05 -3.40 15.57
N LEU A 358 6.70 -2.47 16.44
CA LEU A 358 5.51 -2.61 17.30
C LEU A 358 4.22 -2.57 16.47
N ALA A 359 4.15 -1.64 15.52
CA ALA A 359 3.04 -1.58 14.56
C ALA A 359 2.95 -2.87 13.72
N GLN A 360 4.08 -3.45 13.31
CA GLN A 360 4.11 -4.75 12.62
C GLN A 360 3.53 -5.89 13.46
N GLN A 361 3.94 -6.01 14.72
CA GLN A 361 3.44 -7.07 15.61
C GLN A 361 1.93 -6.96 15.81
N ILE A 362 1.42 -5.73 15.97
CA ILE A 362 -0.02 -5.49 16.06
C ILE A 362 -0.71 -5.87 14.72
N ALA A 363 -0.13 -5.53 13.57
CA ALA A 363 -0.67 -5.90 12.25
C ALA A 363 -0.81 -7.42 12.08
N GLU A 364 0.20 -8.20 12.47
CA GLU A 364 0.19 -9.66 12.41
C GLU A 364 -0.92 -10.28 13.27
N ARG A 365 -1.13 -9.71 14.47
CA ARG A 365 -2.22 -10.10 15.35
C ARG A 365 -3.59 -9.75 14.76
N LEU A 366 -3.76 -8.53 14.24
CA LEU A 366 -5.00 -8.09 13.61
C LEU A 366 -5.35 -8.90 12.36
N ALA A 367 -4.34 -9.34 11.61
CA ALA A 367 -4.54 -10.12 10.38
C ALA A 367 -5.09 -11.53 10.64
N THR A 368 -4.87 -12.07 11.85
CA THR A 368 -5.17 -13.48 12.19
C THR A 368 -6.21 -13.65 13.29
N MET A 369 -6.52 -12.60 14.05
CA MET A 369 -7.54 -12.67 15.10
C MET A 369 -8.94 -12.87 14.53
N GLN A 370 -9.81 -13.44 15.35
CA GLN A 370 -11.23 -13.55 15.03
C GLN A 370 -11.94 -12.22 15.37
N TYR A 371 -12.86 -11.84 14.49
CA TYR A 371 -13.69 -10.66 14.65
C TYR A 371 -15.13 -11.09 14.91
N ASP A 372 -15.82 -10.32 15.73
CA ASP A 372 -17.22 -10.54 16.04
C ASP A 372 -17.94 -9.19 16.20
N GLN A 373 -19.26 -9.27 16.34
CA GLN A 373 -20.11 -8.11 16.57
C GLN A 373 -19.65 -7.28 17.77
N ALA A 374 -19.29 -7.92 18.89
CA ALA A 374 -18.99 -7.24 20.14
C ALA A 374 -17.66 -6.46 20.06
N VAL A 375 -16.64 -7.02 19.39
CA VAL A 375 -15.37 -6.38 19.11
C VAL A 375 -15.58 -5.15 18.23
N THR A 376 -16.31 -5.30 17.11
CA THR A 376 -16.61 -4.23 16.16
C THR A 376 -17.42 -3.10 16.81
N LEU A 377 -18.45 -3.45 17.58
CA LEU A 377 -19.26 -2.48 18.32
C LEU A 377 -18.41 -1.68 19.32
N ARG A 378 -17.57 -2.35 20.11
CA ARG A 378 -16.67 -1.68 21.06
C ARG A 378 -15.69 -0.74 20.37
N MET A 379 -15.19 -1.09 19.17
CA MET A 379 -14.32 -0.20 18.38
C MET A 379 -15.06 1.07 17.99
N MET A 380 -16.26 0.96 17.41
CA MET A 380 -17.08 2.13 17.04
C MET A 380 -17.40 3.00 18.26
N GLN A 381 -17.78 2.37 19.38
CA GLN A 381 -18.06 3.09 20.63
C GLN A 381 -16.83 3.87 21.11
N ARG A 382 -15.65 3.25 21.16
CA ARG A 382 -14.40 3.93 21.55
C ARG A 382 -14.04 5.11 20.65
N ILE A 383 -14.25 4.98 19.33
CA ILE A 383 -14.01 6.09 18.39
C ILE A 383 -14.94 7.26 18.71
N THR A 384 -16.23 6.97 18.92
CA THR A 384 -17.21 8.01 19.25
C THR A 384 -17.05 8.61 20.66
N ASP A 385 -16.50 7.84 21.61
CA ASP A 385 -16.18 8.30 22.97
C ASP A 385 -14.93 9.20 23.00
N ASP A 386 -14.11 9.19 21.96
CA ASP A 386 -12.84 9.92 21.85
C ASP A 386 -12.90 11.07 20.83
N ALA A 387 -14.12 11.54 20.55
CA ALA A 387 -14.44 12.45 19.46
C ALA A 387 -13.65 13.77 19.51
N GLU A 388 -13.46 14.33 20.69
CA GLU A 388 -12.73 15.59 20.91
C GLU A 388 -11.26 15.46 20.54
N ASN A 389 -10.60 14.39 21.01
CA ASN A 389 -9.17 14.17 20.76
C ASN A 389 -8.90 13.89 19.28
N ILE A 390 -9.79 13.13 18.63
CA ILE A 390 -9.72 12.88 17.19
C ILE A 390 -9.91 14.19 16.42
N ALA A 391 -10.94 14.96 16.75
CA ALA A 391 -11.30 16.14 15.99
C ALA A 391 -10.28 17.28 16.10
N ILE A 392 -9.68 17.47 17.29
CA ILE A 392 -8.69 18.52 17.56
C ILE A 392 -7.34 18.17 16.94
N ALA A 393 -7.02 16.89 16.79
CA ALA A 393 -5.75 16.44 16.20
C ALA A 393 -5.52 17.07 14.83
N ASP A 394 -6.44 16.85 13.88
CA ASP A 394 -6.65 17.64 12.66
C ASP A 394 -7.79 17.06 11.80
N GLU A 395 -7.99 17.65 10.62
CA GLU A 395 -8.95 17.19 9.61
C GLU A 395 -8.62 15.78 9.08
N ARG A 396 -7.35 15.41 8.92
CA ARG A 396 -6.97 14.07 8.43
C ARG A 396 -7.25 12.99 9.47
N ALA A 397 -7.10 13.27 10.75
CA ALA A 397 -7.52 12.39 11.83
C ALA A 397 -9.05 12.19 11.84
N ALA A 398 -9.80 13.27 11.61
CA ALA A 398 -11.25 13.20 11.44
C ALA A 398 -11.66 12.41 10.19
N GLU A 399 -10.94 12.54 9.08
CA GLU A 399 -11.17 11.74 7.87
C GLU A 399 -10.96 10.24 8.12
N GLN A 400 -9.91 9.87 8.85
CA GLN A 400 -9.69 8.49 9.27
C GLN A 400 -10.79 7.97 10.19
N ALA A 401 -11.34 8.82 11.07
CA ALA A 401 -12.47 8.43 11.92
C ALA A 401 -13.76 8.25 11.12
N ALA A 402 -14.04 9.11 10.14
CA ALA A 402 -15.22 8.96 9.27
C ALA A 402 -15.16 7.66 8.46
N MET A 403 -14.02 7.38 7.83
CA MET A 403 -13.78 6.11 7.11
C MET A 403 -13.85 4.91 8.04
N ALA A 404 -13.25 4.99 9.24
CA ALA A 404 -13.33 3.90 10.22
C ALA A 404 -14.77 3.62 10.65
N MET A 405 -15.57 4.65 10.94
CA MET A 405 -16.96 4.50 11.32
C MET A 405 -17.79 3.87 10.19
N ASP A 406 -17.58 4.25 8.94
CA ASP A 406 -18.28 3.66 7.79
C ASP A 406 -17.91 2.18 7.60
N SER A 407 -16.62 1.87 7.50
CA SER A 407 -16.11 0.50 7.31
C SER A 407 -16.58 -0.45 8.43
N LEU A 408 -16.47 -0.02 9.69
CA LEU A 408 -16.91 -0.80 10.84
C LEU A 408 -18.43 -0.97 10.87
N TYR A 409 -19.18 0.10 10.57
CA TYR A 409 -20.64 0.05 10.62
C TYR A 409 -21.22 -0.81 9.50
N ILE A 410 -20.66 -0.75 8.29
CA ILE A 410 -21.09 -1.62 7.17
C ILE A 410 -20.95 -3.10 7.56
N ALA A 411 -19.83 -3.49 8.17
CA ALA A 411 -19.62 -4.86 8.64
C ALA A 411 -20.59 -5.21 9.78
N TYR A 412 -20.72 -4.33 10.78
CA TYR A 412 -21.64 -4.50 11.91
C TYR A 412 -23.10 -4.69 11.44
N ALA A 413 -23.59 -3.80 10.58
CA ALA A 413 -24.98 -3.78 10.14
C ALA A 413 -25.33 -4.97 9.23
N LYS A 414 -24.36 -5.48 8.45
CA LYS A 414 -24.56 -6.66 7.59
C LYS A 414 -24.89 -7.91 8.41
N ASP A 415 -24.25 -8.07 9.56
CA ASP A 415 -24.46 -9.19 10.47
C ASP A 415 -25.70 -8.99 11.36
N THR A 416 -25.82 -7.80 11.97
CA THR A 416 -26.81 -7.52 13.02
C THR A 416 -28.17 -7.05 12.50
N LYS A 417 -28.22 -6.43 11.32
CA LYS A 417 -29.42 -5.83 10.71
C LYS A 417 -30.19 -4.94 11.68
N PRO A 418 -29.56 -3.88 12.21
CA PRO A 418 -30.13 -3.05 13.25
C PRO A 418 -31.33 -2.25 12.70
N ALA A 419 -32.36 -2.04 13.53
CA ALA A 419 -33.57 -1.33 13.12
C ALA A 419 -33.34 0.15 12.78
N ASN A 420 -32.27 0.75 13.32
CA ASN A 420 -31.88 2.13 13.11
C ASN A 420 -30.78 2.30 12.02
N ASP A 421 -30.62 1.35 11.09
CA ASP A 421 -29.57 1.39 10.04
C ASP A 421 -29.53 2.71 9.26
N ALA A 422 -30.68 3.20 8.81
CA ALA A 422 -30.77 4.46 8.08
C ALA A 422 -30.34 5.68 8.91
N GLU A 423 -30.62 5.67 10.22
CA GLU A 423 -30.26 6.77 11.13
C GLU A 423 -28.74 6.84 11.31
N VAL A 424 -28.09 5.70 11.60
CA VAL A 424 -26.64 5.66 11.80
C VAL A 424 -25.89 5.99 10.51
N ARG A 425 -26.32 5.44 9.37
CA ARG A 425 -25.74 5.79 8.05
C ARG A 425 -25.89 7.28 7.74
N GLY A 426 -27.05 7.87 8.06
CA GLY A 426 -27.28 9.30 7.95
C GLY A 426 -26.30 10.11 8.79
N ALA A 427 -26.06 9.70 10.04
CA ALA A 427 -25.12 10.37 10.93
C ALA A 427 -23.65 10.21 10.49
N ILE A 428 -23.25 9.05 9.96
CA ILE A 428 -21.92 8.84 9.36
C ILE A 428 -21.73 9.73 8.13
N ASN A 429 -22.73 9.84 7.25
CA ASN A 429 -22.68 10.73 6.08
C ASN A 429 -22.46 12.20 6.46
N VAL A 430 -23.02 12.65 7.58
CA VAL A 430 -22.77 14.01 8.11
C VAL A 430 -21.29 14.22 8.46
N LEU A 431 -20.57 13.18 8.90
CA LEU A 431 -19.12 13.28 9.13
C LEU A 431 -18.38 13.58 7.83
N PHE A 432 -18.69 12.86 6.75
CA PHE A 432 -18.08 13.10 5.44
C PHE A 432 -18.39 14.48 4.89
N GLN A 433 -19.62 14.97 5.05
CA GLN A 433 -20.02 16.32 4.60
C GLN A 433 -19.16 17.42 5.25
N GLN A 434 -18.75 17.25 6.50
CA GLN A 434 -17.88 18.23 7.19
C GLN A 434 -16.42 18.21 6.69
N LEU A 435 -16.03 17.18 5.93
CA LEU A 435 -14.69 16.99 5.40
C LEU A 435 -14.58 17.41 3.92
N GLU A 436 -15.71 17.74 3.26
CA GLU A 436 -15.72 18.15 1.83
C GLU A 436 -14.91 19.43 1.56
N ASN A 437 -14.77 20.30 2.56
CA ASN A 437 -13.94 21.51 2.49
C ASN A 437 -12.95 21.56 3.67
N PRO A 438 -11.78 20.92 3.53
CA PRO A 438 -10.79 20.81 4.60
C PRO A 438 -10.30 22.15 5.15
N SER A 439 -10.21 23.19 4.31
CA SER A 439 -9.78 24.53 4.76
C SER A 439 -10.81 25.23 5.68
N SER A 440 -12.07 24.77 5.65
CA SER A 440 -13.16 25.25 6.52
C SER A 440 -13.47 24.31 7.68
N TYR A 441 -12.69 23.23 7.85
CA TYR A 441 -12.92 22.23 8.88
C TYR A 441 -12.98 22.84 10.29
N ASN A 442 -13.95 22.38 11.08
CA ASN A 442 -14.18 22.82 12.45
C ASN A 442 -14.23 21.60 13.40
N ALA A 443 -13.25 21.53 14.31
CA ALA A 443 -13.12 20.40 15.23
C ALA A 443 -14.31 20.25 16.18
N ASP A 444 -14.89 21.34 16.67
CA ASP A 444 -16.03 21.27 17.60
C ASP A 444 -17.28 20.72 16.93
N GLN A 445 -17.54 21.15 15.69
CA GLN A 445 -18.65 20.65 14.88
C GLN A 445 -18.49 19.16 14.55
N TYR A 446 -17.26 18.73 14.24
CA TYR A 446 -16.95 17.34 13.97
C TYR A 446 -17.05 16.47 15.22
N ALA A 447 -16.45 16.89 16.33
CA ALA A 447 -16.57 16.17 17.60
C ALA A 447 -18.05 16.03 18.02
N ALA A 448 -18.85 17.09 17.85
CA ALA A 448 -20.29 17.02 18.12
C ALA A 448 -21.03 16.04 17.20
N ALA A 449 -20.72 16.00 15.91
CA ALA A 449 -21.32 15.07 14.96
C ALA A 449 -20.93 13.62 15.28
N LEU A 450 -19.65 13.36 15.55
CA LEU A 450 -19.14 12.02 15.88
C LEU A 450 -19.74 11.49 17.19
N ARG A 451 -19.81 12.33 18.24
CA ARG A 451 -20.41 11.95 19.53
C ARG A 451 -21.89 11.62 19.43
N ARG A 452 -22.63 12.24 18.50
CA ARG A 452 -24.07 11.95 18.28
C ARG A 452 -24.32 10.50 17.83
N ILE A 453 -23.34 9.84 17.21
CA ILE A 453 -23.46 8.44 16.80
C ILE A 453 -23.44 7.51 18.02
N ARG A 454 -22.69 7.86 19.08
CA ARG A 454 -22.48 7.01 20.28
C ARG A 454 -23.76 6.38 20.86
N PRO A 455 -24.86 7.14 21.14
CA PRO A 455 -26.09 6.57 21.70
C PRO A 455 -26.87 5.68 20.72
N MET A 456 -26.58 5.75 19.41
CA MET A 456 -27.22 4.93 18.39
C MET A 456 -26.62 3.52 18.30
N LEU A 457 -25.42 3.32 18.86
CA LEU A 457 -24.65 2.08 18.85
C LEU A 457 -25.01 1.20 20.06
N HIS A 458 -25.87 0.20 19.84
CA HIS A 458 -26.33 -0.75 20.85
C HIS A 458 -26.26 -2.20 20.39
#